data_AF-A0A1H4JBR4-F1
#
_entry.id   AF-A0A1H4JBR4-F1
#
_cell.length_a   1.000
_cell.length_b   1.000
_cell.length_c   1.000
_cell.angle_alpha   90.00
_cell.angle_beta   90.00
_cell.angle_gamma   90.00
#
_symmetry.space_group_name_H-M   'P 1'
#
loop_
_entity.id
_entity.type
_entity.pdbx_description
1 polymer ?
#
loop_
_entity_poly.entity_id
_entity_poly.type
_entity_poly.pdbx_seq_one_letter_code
_entity_poly.pdbx_strand_id
1 'polypeptide(L)'
;MCRSWLASEAGHAKLPAPHLSAPAVKPSPIRVALYGCIALALSIPLIIWTLGRPIDSSRCSDTAPGLLSEFISQYFQETNGAHWQEEINSLIILGIPEAQALARQSPAHYCDALNLLENPQRAPTEKFHTAVLMLSLPIDYYLDFMDRSHRLYQRGLIDRSVLSMVLMPRGTALNYWWLPQWRSRFQRDAPGLFSDDQMREILRGEHWFDYPGRGY
;
A
#
# COMPACT_ATOMS: atom_id res chain seq x y z
N MET A 1 28.76 -85.62 56.71
CA MET A 1 28.51 -85.51 58.17
C MET A 1 27.52 -84.38 58.40
N CYS A 2 26.45 -84.65 59.18
CA CYS A 2 25.38 -83.75 59.67
C CYS A 2 24.53 -83.02 58.59
N ARG A 3 23.30 -83.41 58.20
CA ARG A 3 22.04 -83.70 58.93
C ARG A 3 21.60 -82.58 59.90
N SER A 4 20.65 -81.72 59.47
CA SER A 4 19.18 -81.90 59.62
C SER A 4 18.39 -80.79 60.38
N TRP A 5 17.10 -80.61 59.97
CA TRP A 5 15.92 -79.96 60.63
C TRP A 5 15.82 -78.41 60.62
N LEU A 6 14.66 -77.73 60.50
CA LEU A 6 13.27 -77.98 60.00
C LEU A 6 12.50 -76.62 60.04
N ALA A 7 11.36 -76.55 59.33
CA ALA A 7 10.17 -75.69 59.56
C ALA A 7 10.27 -74.19 59.15
N SER A 8 9.52 -73.74 58.13
CA SER A 8 8.09 -73.37 58.11
C SER A 8 7.83 -71.96 58.63
N GLU A 9 7.46 -71.03 57.73
CA GLU A 9 6.34 -70.10 57.96
C GLU A 9 5.93 -69.41 56.66
N ALA A 10 4.62 -69.47 56.39
CA ALA A 10 3.93 -68.76 55.33
C ALA A 10 3.65 -67.32 55.77
N GLY A 11 3.67 -66.35 54.84
CA GLY A 11 3.23 -65.00 55.19
C GLY A 11 3.38 -63.94 54.11
N HIS A 12 2.27 -63.68 53.42
CA HIS A 12 1.85 -62.38 52.89
C HIS A 12 2.62 -61.73 51.72
N ALA A 13 1.99 -61.89 50.55
CA ALA A 13 2.05 -60.93 49.46
C ALA A 13 1.68 -59.51 49.94
N LYS A 14 2.58 -58.55 49.71
CA LYS A 14 2.34 -57.13 49.95
C LYS A 14 2.29 -56.42 48.58
N LEU A 15 1.10 -55.92 48.25
CA LEU A 15 0.84 -55.12 47.05
C LEU A 15 1.73 -53.85 46.99
N PRO A 16 2.10 -53.37 45.80
CA PRO A 16 2.72 -52.05 45.65
C PRO A 16 1.71 -50.91 45.85
N ALA A 17 2.18 -49.84 46.49
CA ALA A 17 1.46 -48.58 46.72
C ALA A 17 1.43 -47.70 45.43
N PRO A 18 0.57 -46.65 45.38
CA PRO A 18 -0.11 -46.20 44.17
C PRO A 18 0.68 -45.19 43.33
N HIS A 19 0.58 -45.32 42.01
CA HIS A 19 0.91 -44.23 41.08
C HIS A 19 -0.22 -43.20 41.09
N LEU A 20 0.01 -42.04 41.72
CA LEU A 20 -0.82 -40.85 41.49
C LEU A 20 -0.60 -40.35 40.06
N SER A 21 -1.54 -40.66 39.17
CA SER A 21 -1.63 -40.00 37.87
C SER A 21 -2.13 -38.57 38.08
N ALA A 22 -1.34 -37.58 37.66
CA ALA A 22 -1.77 -36.18 37.64
C ALA A 22 -3.02 -36.03 36.74
N PRO A 23 -4.04 -35.26 37.14
CA PRO A 23 -5.21 -35.03 36.30
C PRO A 23 -4.82 -34.21 35.07
N ALA A 24 -5.12 -34.73 33.89
CA ALA A 24 -5.03 -33.99 32.64
C ALA A 24 -6.02 -32.82 32.67
N VAL A 25 -5.49 -31.61 32.88
CA VAL A 25 -6.26 -30.37 32.85
C VAL A 25 -6.76 -30.17 31.41
N LYS A 26 -8.05 -30.46 31.17
CA LYS A 26 -8.69 -30.15 29.89
C LYS A 26 -8.74 -28.63 29.73
N PRO A 27 -8.17 -28.06 28.65
CA PRO A 27 -8.21 -26.61 28.44
C PRO A 27 -9.66 -26.14 28.32
N SER A 28 -10.02 -25.13 29.12
CA SER A 28 -11.36 -24.56 29.13
C SER A 28 -11.71 -23.98 27.74
N PRO A 29 -12.90 -24.28 27.19
CA PRO A 29 -13.31 -23.81 25.86
C PRO A 29 -13.33 -22.27 25.76
N ILE A 30 -13.53 -21.58 26.89
CA ILE A 30 -13.49 -20.11 26.98
C ILE A 30 -12.09 -19.58 26.71
N ARG A 31 -11.04 -20.26 27.21
CA ARG A 31 -9.65 -19.85 26.98
C ARG A 31 -9.26 -20.02 25.52
N VAL A 32 -9.69 -21.12 24.88
CA VAL A 32 -9.42 -21.37 23.46
C VAL A 32 -10.09 -20.32 22.57
N ALA A 33 -11.35 -19.95 22.86
CA ALA A 33 -12.04 -18.88 22.14
C ALA A 33 -11.37 -17.50 22.34
N LEU A 34 -10.97 -17.17 23.59
CA LEU A 34 -10.31 -15.91 23.90
C LEU A 34 -8.94 -15.78 23.19
N TYR A 35 -8.12 -16.83 23.23
CA TYR A 35 -6.84 -16.85 22.52
C TYR A 35 -7.02 -16.81 20.99
N GLY A 36 -8.06 -17.46 20.47
CA GLY A 36 -8.43 -17.37 19.05
C GLY A 36 -8.80 -15.95 18.64
N CYS A 37 -9.62 -15.25 19.41
CA CYS A 37 -9.99 -13.85 19.16
C CYS A 37 -8.79 -12.90 19.26
N ILE A 38 -7.90 -13.10 20.23
CA ILE A 38 -6.67 -12.30 20.36
C ILE A 38 -5.74 -12.55 19.17
N ALA A 39 -5.56 -13.81 18.75
CA ALA A 39 -4.73 -14.13 17.59
C ALA A 39 -5.29 -13.52 16.28
N LEU A 40 -6.62 -13.54 16.09
CA LEU A 40 -7.29 -12.87 14.98
C LEU A 40 -7.15 -11.35 15.05
N ALA A 41 -7.32 -10.76 16.23
CA ALA A 41 -7.17 -9.33 16.43
C ALA A 41 -5.73 -8.85 16.17
N LEU A 42 -4.73 -9.69 16.43
CA LEU A 42 -3.32 -9.40 16.16
C LEU A 42 -2.89 -9.71 14.72
N SER A 43 -3.54 -10.65 14.03
CA SER A 43 -3.24 -10.94 12.62
C SER A 43 -3.73 -9.86 11.66
N ILE A 44 -4.86 -9.21 11.98
CA ILE A 44 -5.41 -8.09 11.18
C ILE A 44 -4.41 -6.93 11.00
N PRO A 45 -3.81 -6.34 12.06
CA PRO A 45 -2.83 -5.27 11.90
C PRO A 45 -1.56 -5.74 11.19
N LEU A 46 -1.14 -7.00 11.37
CA LEU A 46 -0.02 -7.58 10.63
C LEU A 46 -0.31 -7.68 9.13
N ILE A 47 -1.51 -8.14 8.75
CA ILE A 47 -1.93 -8.21 7.34
C ILE A 47 -2.02 -6.82 6.74
N ILE A 48 -2.63 -5.86 7.45
CA ILE A 48 -2.69 -4.45 7.04
C ILE A 48 -1.28 -3.87 6.88
N TRP A 49 -0.32 -4.25 7.72
CA TRP A 49 1.07 -3.82 7.61
C TRP A 49 1.79 -4.43 6.41
N THR A 50 1.42 -5.64 5.98
CA THR A 50 1.98 -6.28 4.78
C THR A 50 1.36 -5.79 3.48
N LEU A 51 0.11 -5.33 3.51
CA LEU A 51 -0.52 -4.64 2.38
C LEU A 51 0.12 -3.26 2.20
N GLY A 52 0.66 -2.98 1.01
CA GLY A 52 1.30 -1.68 0.73
C GLY A 52 2.76 -1.58 1.18
N ARG A 53 3.54 -2.66 1.08
CA ARG A 53 5.00 -2.47 0.98
C ARG A 53 5.27 -1.83 -0.38
N PRO A 54 5.88 -0.64 -0.43
CA PRO A 54 6.16 0.01 -1.70
C PRO A 54 7.07 -0.88 -2.54
N ILE A 55 6.81 -0.90 -3.84
CA ILE A 55 7.71 -1.60 -4.76
C ILE A 55 9.10 -0.94 -4.74
N ASP A 56 10.13 -1.73 -5.01
CA ASP A 56 11.48 -1.20 -5.17
C ASP A 56 11.68 -0.67 -6.61
N SER A 57 11.37 0.61 -6.80
CA SER A 57 11.56 1.32 -8.06
C SER A 57 12.97 1.84 -8.28
N SER A 58 13.93 1.56 -7.38
CA SER A 58 15.34 1.89 -7.61
C SER A 58 15.92 1.17 -8.83
N ARG A 59 15.18 0.21 -9.37
CA ARG A 59 15.49 -0.57 -10.57
C ARG A 59 14.98 0.06 -11.87
N CYS A 60 14.20 1.13 -11.80
CA CYS A 60 13.91 1.92 -12.99
C CYS A 60 15.23 2.55 -13.45
N SER A 61 15.84 1.92 -14.45
CA SER A 61 17.04 2.41 -15.12
C SER A 61 16.67 3.53 -16.08
N ASP A 62 17.63 4.43 -16.36
CA ASP A 62 17.55 5.39 -17.47
C ASP A 62 17.36 4.61 -18.78
N THR A 63 16.10 4.38 -19.12
CA THR A 63 15.66 3.65 -20.30
C THR A 63 15.15 4.66 -21.31
N ALA A 64 15.24 4.31 -22.59
CA ALA A 64 14.69 5.14 -23.65
C ALA A 64 13.20 5.46 -23.37
N PRO A 65 12.69 6.62 -23.84
CA PRO A 65 11.28 6.96 -23.72
C PRO A 65 10.39 5.81 -24.20
N GLY A 66 9.42 5.42 -23.37
CA GLY A 66 8.45 4.39 -23.71
C GLY A 66 7.17 4.99 -24.30
N LEU A 67 6.16 4.12 -24.46
CA LEU A 67 4.86 4.48 -25.03
C LEU A 67 4.15 5.60 -24.26
N LEU A 68 4.34 5.69 -22.93
CA LEU A 68 3.73 6.77 -22.15
C LEU A 68 4.43 8.09 -22.46
N SER A 69 5.76 8.10 -22.49
CA SER A 69 6.53 9.30 -22.85
C SER A 69 6.23 9.79 -24.26
N GLU A 70 6.09 8.87 -25.22
CA GLU A 70 5.71 9.20 -26.60
C GLU A 70 4.32 9.84 -26.65
N PHE A 71 3.33 9.21 -26.02
CA PHE A 71 1.96 9.73 -25.96
C PHE A 71 1.90 11.13 -25.32
N ILE A 72 2.55 11.33 -24.18
CA ILE A 72 2.56 12.63 -23.50
C ILE A 72 3.23 13.72 -24.36
N SER A 73 4.33 13.37 -25.05
CA SER A 73 5.01 14.30 -25.95
C SER A 73 4.12 14.70 -27.12
N GLN A 74 3.43 13.73 -27.72
CA GLN A 74 2.50 13.97 -28.82
C GLN A 74 1.32 14.83 -28.37
N TYR A 75 0.69 14.48 -27.24
CA TYR A 75 -0.43 15.24 -26.69
C TYR A 75 -0.06 16.69 -26.39
N PHE A 76 1.14 16.90 -25.82
CA PHE A 76 1.67 18.24 -25.57
C PHE A 76 1.87 19.02 -26.88
N GLN A 77 2.34 18.39 -27.96
CA GLN A 77 2.49 19.04 -29.26
C GLN A 77 1.13 19.39 -29.90
N GLU A 78 0.18 18.46 -29.88
CA GLU A 78 -1.16 18.64 -30.48
C GLU A 78 -1.96 19.76 -29.78
N THR A 79 -1.74 19.94 -28.48
CA THR A 79 -2.34 21.02 -27.69
C THR A 79 -1.54 22.32 -27.74
N ASN A 80 -0.49 22.41 -28.56
CA ASN A 80 0.47 23.53 -28.60
C ASN A 80 1.06 23.89 -27.24
N GLY A 81 1.20 22.89 -26.36
CA GLY A 81 1.69 23.06 -25.01
C GLY A 81 0.79 23.89 -24.11
N ALA A 82 -0.52 23.91 -24.37
CA ALA A 82 -1.51 24.56 -23.52
C ALA A 82 -1.28 24.19 -22.05
N HIS A 83 -1.40 25.18 -21.15
CA HIS A 83 -1.24 24.90 -19.74
C HIS A 83 -2.39 24.01 -19.27
N TRP A 84 -2.09 22.99 -18.46
CA TRP A 84 -3.13 22.08 -17.94
C TRP A 84 -4.23 22.83 -17.16
N GLN A 85 -3.91 24.01 -16.60
CA GLN A 85 -4.89 24.88 -15.93
C GLN A 85 -5.87 25.57 -16.89
N GLU A 86 -5.50 25.72 -18.16
CA GLU A 86 -6.34 26.32 -19.20
C GLU A 86 -7.35 25.32 -19.77
N GLU A 87 -7.17 24.03 -19.46
CA GLU A 87 -8.13 22.99 -19.80
C GLU A 87 -9.37 23.10 -18.91
N ILE A 88 -10.55 22.92 -19.52
CA ILE A 88 -11.85 22.96 -18.83
C ILE A 88 -11.87 21.98 -17.64
N ASN A 89 -11.12 20.89 -17.75
CA ASN A 89 -10.90 19.93 -16.68
C ASN A 89 -9.47 19.38 -16.81
N SER A 90 -8.66 19.50 -15.76
CA SER A 90 -7.29 18.99 -15.72
C SER A 90 -7.17 17.46 -15.85
N LEU A 91 -8.29 16.74 -15.91
CA LEU A 91 -8.38 15.30 -16.14
C LEU A 91 -8.86 14.96 -17.57
N ILE A 92 -9.03 15.95 -18.46
CA ILE A 92 -9.56 15.75 -19.82
C ILE A 92 -8.74 14.75 -20.63
N ILE A 93 -7.44 14.65 -20.36
CA ILE A 93 -6.56 13.66 -20.98
C ILE A 93 -7.06 12.22 -20.77
N LEU A 94 -7.72 11.91 -19.65
CA LEU A 94 -8.31 10.58 -19.39
C LEU A 94 -9.54 10.28 -20.26
N GLY A 95 -10.09 11.29 -20.94
CA GLY A 95 -11.15 11.11 -21.94
C GLY A 95 -10.64 10.62 -23.29
N ILE A 96 -9.32 10.59 -23.50
CA ILE A 96 -8.68 10.10 -24.73
C ILE A 96 -8.53 8.56 -24.62
N PRO A 97 -9.02 7.76 -25.59
CA PRO A 97 -8.97 6.30 -25.52
C PRO A 97 -7.56 5.73 -25.29
N GLU A 98 -6.56 6.29 -25.96
CA GLU A 98 -5.16 5.89 -25.86
C GLU A 98 -4.60 6.19 -24.47
N ALA A 99 -4.86 7.38 -23.92
CA ALA A 99 -4.49 7.75 -22.55
C ALA A 99 -5.15 6.82 -21.52
N GLN A 100 -6.42 6.49 -21.72
CA GLN A 100 -7.15 5.60 -20.83
C GLN A 100 -6.56 4.17 -20.86
N ALA A 101 -6.15 3.68 -22.04
CA ALA A 101 -5.48 2.39 -22.15
C ALA A 101 -4.15 2.36 -21.37
N LEU A 102 -3.36 3.44 -21.45
CA LEU A 102 -2.13 3.60 -20.68
C LEU A 102 -2.42 3.65 -19.17
N ALA A 103 -3.41 4.42 -18.73
CA ALA A 103 -3.78 4.56 -17.32
C ALA A 103 -4.20 3.21 -16.70
N ARG A 104 -5.02 2.43 -17.42
CA ARG A 104 -5.44 1.08 -17.00
C ARG A 104 -4.28 0.09 -16.89
N GLN A 105 -3.18 0.34 -17.59
CA GLN A 105 -1.95 -0.44 -17.53
C GLN A 105 -0.82 0.31 -16.82
N SER A 106 -1.16 1.27 -15.95
CA SER A 106 -0.18 2.14 -15.27
C SER A 106 1.03 1.42 -14.62
N PRO A 107 0.92 0.21 -14.02
CA PRO A 107 2.11 -0.51 -13.53
C PRO A 107 3.14 -0.84 -14.62
N ALA A 108 2.69 -1.12 -15.84
CA ALA A 108 3.58 -1.44 -16.97
C ALA A 108 4.34 -0.21 -17.48
N HIS A 109 3.80 0.98 -17.25
CA HIS A 109 4.38 2.26 -17.68
C HIS A 109 5.06 3.04 -16.53
N TYR A 110 5.16 2.43 -15.35
CA TYR A 110 5.59 3.13 -14.14
C TYR A 110 7.01 3.70 -14.24
N CYS A 111 7.97 2.93 -14.74
CA CYS A 111 9.34 3.44 -14.90
C CYS A 111 9.45 4.54 -15.96
N ASP A 112 8.67 4.45 -17.04
CA ASP A 112 8.61 5.50 -18.07
C ASP A 112 8.06 6.80 -17.47
N ALA A 113 7.00 6.71 -16.65
CA ALA A 113 6.46 7.85 -15.92
C ALA A 113 7.48 8.48 -14.95
N LEU A 114 8.22 7.67 -14.17
CA LEU A 114 9.26 8.18 -13.28
C LEU A 114 10.37 8.90 -14.05
N ASN A 115 10.84 8.31 -15.16
CA ASN A 115 11.87 8.93 -16.01
C ASN A 115 11.40 10.27 -16.59
N LEU A 116 10.13 10.37 -17.00
CA LEU A 116 9.55 11.63 -17.49
C LEU A 116 9.50 12.70 -16.39
N LEU A 117 9.03 12.35 -15.18
CA LEU A 117 8.97 13.28 -14.05
C LEU A 117 10.37 13.75 -13.62
N GLU A 118 11.36 12.87 -13.68
CA GLU A 118 12.76 13.14 -13.32
C GLU A 118 13.48 14.03 -14.34
N ASN A 119 13.05 14.00 -15.60
CA ASN A 119 13.73 14.73 -16.67
C ASN A 119 13.52 16.25 -16.53
N PRO A 120 14.59 17.05 -16.34
CA PRO A 120 14.48 18.50 -16.18
C PRO A 120 14.07 19.25 -17.46
N GLN A 121 14.16 18.60 -18.63
CA GLN A 121 13.78 19.20 -19.92
C GLN A 121 12.28 19.08 -20.22
N ARG A 122 11.55 18.27 -19.46
CA ARG A 122 10.10 18.08 -19.63
C ARG A 122 9.33 19.26 -19.04
N ALA A 123 8.32 19.72 -19.78
CA ALA A 123 7.49 20.84 -19.38
C ALA A 123 6.61 20.48 -18.15
N PRO A 124 6.23 21.46 -17.31
CA PRO A 124 5.34 21.21 -16.17
C PRO A 124 4.02 20.52 -16.55
N THR A 125 3.41 20.90 -17.68
CA THR A 125 2.18 20.27 -18.21
C THR A 125 2.39 18.78 -18.52
N GLU A 126 3.50 18.40 -19.17
CA GLU A 126 3.80 16.99 -19.46
C GLU A 126 3.91 16.17 -18.17
N LYS A 127 4.57 16.73 -17.14
CA LYS A 127 4.72 16.08 -15.83
C LYS A 127 3.39 15.95 -15.11
N PHE A 128 2.55 16.99 -15.18
CA PHE A 128 1.22 16.97 -14.60
C PHE A 128 0.34 15.87 -15.23
N HIS A 129 0.28 15.81 -16.56
CA HIS A 129 -0.46 14.78 -17.27
C HIS A 129 0.08 13.38 -17.03
N THR A 130 1.40 13.24 -16.89
CA THR A 130 2.02 11.98 -16.47
C THR A 130 1.52 11.53 -15.09
N ALA A 131 1.44 12.44 -14.11
CA ALA A 131 0.87 12.14 -12.80
C ALA A 131 -0.61 11.76 -12.88
N VAL A 132 -1.39 12.39 -13.77
CA VAL A 132 -2.80 12.03 -14.02
C VAL A 132 -2.94 10.59 -14.54
N LEU A 133 -2.10 10.16 -15.48
CA LEU A 133 -2.16 8.78 -16.00
C LEU A 133 -1.75 7.73 -14.96
N MET A 134 -1.03 8.12 -13.91
CA MET A 134 -0.62 7.24 -12.81
C MET A 134 -1.65 7.16 -11.67
N LEU A 135 -2.82 7.81 -11.78
CA LEU A 135 -3.87 7.75 -10.76
C LEU A 135 -4.52 6.36 -10.60
N SER A 136 -4.27 5.44 -11.53
CA SER A 136 -4.79 4.06 -11.48
C SER A 136 -3.78 3.04 -10.95
N LEU A 137 -2.64 3.49 -10.40
CA LEU A 137 -1.64 2.57 -9.82
C LEU A 137 -2.23 1.76 -8.65
N PRO A 138 -1.88 0.47 -8.52
CA PRO A 138 -2.19 -0.31 -7.33
C PRO A 138 -1.41 0.25 -6.13
N ILE A 139 -1.90 -0.04 -4.91
CA ILE A 139 -1.39 0.55 -3.66
C ILE A 139 0.14 0.48 -3.53
N ASP A 140 0.77 -0.66 -3.84
CA ASP A 140 2.21 -0.86 -3.69
C ASP A 140 3.01 0.11 -4.57
N TYR A 141 2.55 0.34 -5.79
CA TYR A 141 3.15 1.30 -6.73
C TYR A 141 2.82 2.73 -6.33
N TYR A 142 1.59 2.99 -5.89
CA TYR A 142 1.18 4.33 -5.51
C TYR A 142 1.91 4.87 -4.29
N LEU A 143 2.16 4.02 -3.27
CA LEU A 143 2.95 4.41 -2.10
C LEU A 143 4.39 4.76 -2.46
N ASP A 144 5.01 3.98 -3.35
CA ASP A 144 6.33 4.34 -3.89
C ASP A 144 6.25 5.62 -4.73
N PHE A 145 5.20 5.80 -5.52
CA PHE A 145 5.00 6.98 -6.35
C PHE A 145 4.91 8.26 -5.53
N MET A 146 4.22 8.22 -4.38
CA MET A 146 4.21 9.30 -3.40
C MET A 146 5.63 9.59 -2.87
N ASP A 147 6.42 8.56 -2.54
CA ASP A 147 7.78 8.72 -2.02
C ASP A 147 8.77 9.23 -3.08
N ARG A 148 8.69 8.76 -4.33
CA ARG A 148 9.45 9.30 -5.47
C ARG A 148 9.05 10.75 -5.70
N SER A 149 7.75 11.05 -5.84
CA SER A 149 7.25 12.40 -6.10
C SER A 149 7.67 13.40 -5.04
N HIS A 150 7.62 13.03 -3.76
CA HIS A 150 8.15 13.86 -2.67
C HIS A 150 9.63 14.23 -2.89
N ARG A 151 10.48 13.24 -3.21
CA ARG A 151 11.92 13.49 -3.48
C ARG A 151 12.12 14.36 -4.72
N LEU A 152 11.32 14.17 -5.77
CA LEU A 152 11.38 15.01 -6.97
C LEU A 152 10.99 16.46 -6.66
N TYR A 153 9.98 16.65 -5.81
CA TYR A 153 9.54 17.98 -5.39
C TYR A 153 10.61 18.67 -4.55
N GLN A 154 11.22 17.97 -3.58
CA GLN A 154 12.33 18.49 -2.79
C GLN A 154 13.54 18.90 -3.65
N ARG A 155 13.76 18.23 -4.78
CA ARG A 155 14.81 18.55 -5.75
C ARG A 155 14.42 19.62 -6.76
N GLY A 156 13.18 20.13 -6.72
CA GLY A 156 12.66 21.10 -7.67
C GLY A 156 12.43 20.54 -9.08
N LEU A 157 12.37 19.22 -9.24
CA LEU A 157 12.13 18.57 -10.54
C LEU A 157 10.65 18.50 -10.90
N ILE A 158 9.76 18.45 -9.90
CA ILE A 158 8.33 18.63 -10.08
C ILE A 158 7.86 19.80 -9.23
N ASP A 159 6.79 20.47 -9.66
CA ASP A 159 6.23 21.60 -8.93
C ASP A 159 5.15 21.18 -7.92
N ARG A 160 4.60 22.19 -7.22
CA ARG A 160 3.51 22.01 -6.26
C ARG A 160 2.27 21.37 -6.89
N SER A 161 1.97 21.67 -8.15
CA SER A 161 0.76 21.18 -8.81
C SER A 161 0.84 19.68 -9.07
N VAL A 162 1.99 19.19 -9.53
CA VAL A 162 2.24 17.77 -9.74
C VAL A 162 2.18 17.02 -8.41
N LEU A 163 2.88 17.50 -7.37
CA LEU A 163 2.83 16.83 -6.07
C LEU A 163 1.42 16.84 -5.46
N SER A 164 0.67 17.94 -5.60
CA SER A 164 -0.73 18.00 -5.14
C SER A 164 -1.63 17.03 -5.90
N MET A 165 -1.38 16.80 -7.19
CA MET A 165 -2.09 15.80 -8.00
C MET A 165 -1.83 14.38 -7.48
N VAL A 166 -0.58 14.07 -7.10
CA VAL A 166 -0.20 12.76 -6.54
C VAL A 166 -0.77 12.54 -5.14
N LEU A 167 -0.92 13.58 -4.33
CA LEU A 167 -1.36 13.43 -2.93
C LEU A 167 -2.87 13.47 -2.73
N MET A 168 -3.63 14.11 -3.63
CA MET A 168 -5.08 14.18 -3.48
C MET A 168 -5.71 12.81 -3.81
N PRO A 169 -6.53 12.21 -2.93
CA PRO A 169 -7.20 10.94 -3.23
C PRO A 169 -8.06 11.03 -4.49
N ARG A 170 -7.64 10.32 -5.53
CA ARG A 170 -8.33 10.20 -6.83
C ARG A 170 -8.01 8.85 -7.43
N GLY A 171 -8.81 8.42 -8.42
CA GLY A 171 -8.61 7.12 -9.07
C GLY A 171 -8.59 5.98 -8.06
N THR A 172 -7.58 5.10 -8.14
CA THR A 172 -7.45 3.96 -7.22
C THR A 172 -7.15 4.38 -5.78
N ALA A 173 -6.61 5.58 -5.54
CA ALA A 173 -6.32 6.07 -4.19
C ALA A 173 -7.58 6.23 -3.32
N LEU A 174 -8.75 6.39 -3.93
CA LEU A 174 -10.03 6.36 -3.23
C LEU A 174 -10.28 5.01 -2.52
N ASN A 175 -9.64 3.92 -2.96
CA ASN A 175 -9.78 2.60 -2.33
C ASN A 175 -8.88 2.41 -1.11
N TYR A 176 -7.82 3.21 -0.96
CA TYR A 176 -6.76 2.96 0.02
C TYR A 176 -6.22 4.21 0.76
N TRP A 177 -6.79 5.39 0.55
CA TRP A 177 -6.41 6.63 1.27
C TRP A 177 -6.53 6.52 2.80
N TRP A 178 -7.39 5.62 3.29
CA TRP A 178 -7.61 5.38 4.72
C TRP A 178 -6.51 4.51 5.35
N LEU A 179 -5.66 3.86 4.54
CA LEU A 179 -4.59 3.01 5.04
C LEU A 179 -3.52 3.83 5.79
N PRO A 180 -2.98 3.33 6.93
CA PRO A 180 -1.95 4.04 7.68
C PRO A 180 -0.71 4.43 6.85
N GLN A 181 -0.28 3.57 5.91
CA GLN A 181 0.89 3.82 5.06
C GLN A 181 0.67 5.01 4.12
N TRP A 182 -0.54 5.15 3.58
CA TRP A 182 -0.91 6.28 2.72
C TRP A 182 -1.02 7.55 3.57
N ARG A 183 -1.76 7.48 4.69
CA ARG A 183 -1.98 8.63 5.59
C ARG A 183 -0.66 9.19 6.12
N SER A 184 0.30 8.34 6.47
CA SER A 184 1.63 8.77 6.91
C SER A 184 2.36 9.60 5.85
N ARG A 185 2.26 9.24 4.56
CA ARG A 185 2.89 9.98 3.46
C ARG A 185 2.14 11.28 3.17
N PHE A 186 0.80 11.22 3.15
CA PHE A 186 -0.02 12.41 3.01
C PHE A 186 0.28 13.42 4.12
N GLN A 187 0.31 13.00 5.38
CA GLN A 187 0.59 13.90 6.51
C GLN A 187 2.02 14.47 6.48
N ARG A 188 3.00 13.73 5.92
CA ARG A 188 4.36 14.22 5.69
C ARG A 188 4.40 15.33 4.64
N ASP A 189 3.65 15.16 3.54
CA ASP A 189 3.84 15.95 2.32
C ASP A 189 2.78 17.04 2.12
N ALA A 190 1.58 16.88 2.67
CA ALA A 190 0.47 17.81 2.54
C ALA A 190 0.68 19.21 3.13
N PRO A 191 1.42 19.40 4.26
CA PRO A 191 1.63 20.73 4.81
C PRO A 191 2.24 21.71 3.80
N GLY A 192 1.62 22.86 3.62
CA GLY A 192 2.04 23.88 2.63
C GLY A 192 1.54 23.64 1.20
N LEU A 193 1.05 22.42 0.89
CA LEU A 193 0.36 22.12 -0.37
C LEU A 193 -1.14 22.31 -0.25
N PHE A 194 -1.70 21.97 0.90
CA PHE A 194 -3.12 22.08 1.22
C PHE A 194 -3.34 22.94 2.48
N SER A 195 -4.51 23.56 2.61
CA SER A 195 -4.90 24.20 3.87
C SER A 195 -5.24 23.17 4.95
N ASP A 196 -5.20 23.56 6.23
CA ASP A 196 -5.58 22.68 7.34
C ASP A 196 -7.01 22.16 7.19
N ASP A 197 -7.93 22.97 6.65
CA ASP A 197 -9.31 22.57 6.36
C ASP A 197 -9.36 21.47 5.29
N GLN A 198 -8.65 21.67 4.17
CA GLN A 198 -8.55 20.67 3.10
C GLN A 198 -7.92 19.38 3.60
N MET A 199 -6.85 19.47 4.40
CA MET A 199 -6.21 18.30 4.99
C MET A 199 -7.18 17.54 5.90
N ARG A 200 -7.94 18.24 6.76
CA ARG A 200 -8.95 17.61 7.62
C ARG A 200 -10.04 16.94 6.81
N GLU A 201 -10.55 17.58 5.76
CA GLU A 201 -11.55 17.04 4.86
C GLU A 201 -11.06 15.77 4.17
N ILE A 202 -9.86 15.83 3.56
CA ILE A 202 -9.23 14.69 2.88
C ILE A 202 -9.06 13.51 3.84
N LEU A 203 -8.61 13.78 5.07
CA LEU A 203 -8.36 12.76 6.09
C LEU A 203 -9.63 12.21 6.74
N ARG A 204 -10.79 12.89 6.63
CA ARG A 204 -12.10 12.37 7.05
C ARG A 204 -12.76 11.54 5.95
N GLY A 205 -12.55 11.94 4.69
CA GLY A 205 -13.07 11.27 3.51
C GLY A 205 -14.58 11.23 3.41
N GLU A 206 -15.27 12.15 4.07
CA GLU A 206 -16.74 12.27 4.11
C GLU A 206 -17.37 12.46 2.71
N HIS A 207 -16.58 12.81 1.69
CA HIS A 207 -17.06 13.09 0.33
C HIS A 207 -16.52 12.14 -0.75
N TRP A 208 -15.68 11.15 -0.39
CA TRP A 208 -15.03 10.28 -1.38
C TRP A 208 -15.97 9.21 -1.95
N PHE A 209 -17.03 8.85 -1.23
CA PHE A 209 -18.03 7.89 -1.70
C PHE A 209 -18.87 8.40 -2.88
N ASP A 210 -19.00 9.73 -3.01
CA ASP A 210 -19.74 10.41 -4.07
C ASP A 210 -18.84 10.82 -5.25
N TYR A 211 -17.52 10.64 -5.14
CA TYR A 211 -16.60 10.94 -6.22
C TYR A 211 -16.84 9.94 -7.35
N PRO A 212 -16.99 10.38 -8.62
CA PRO A 212 -17.16 9.49 -9.77
C PRO A 212 -15.83 8.79 -10.10
N GLY A 213 -15.36 7.92 -9.19
CA GLY A 213 -14.15 7.10 -9.33
C GLY A 213 -14.44 5.64 -9.68
N ARG A 214 -15.71 5.23 -9.75
CA ARG A 214 -16.08 3.92 -10.29
C ARG A 214 -16.07 3.97 -11.81
N GLY A 215 -14.88 3.87 -12.42
CA GLY A 215 -14.80 3.53 -13.86
C GLY A 215 -13.81 4.29 -14.74
N TYR A 216 -12.81 4.99 -14.19
CA TYR A 216 -11.68 5.50 -14.99
C TYR A 216 -10.50 4.55 -14.90
#